data_AF-A0A819BMV2-F1
#
_entry.id   AF-A0A819BMV2-F1
#
_cell.length_a   1.000
_cell.length_b   1.000
_cell.length_c   1.000
_cell.angle_alpha   90.00
_cell.angle_beta   90.00
_cell.angle_gamma   90.00
#
_symmetry.space_group_name_H-M   'P 1'
#
loop_
_entity.id
_entity.type
_entity.pdbx_description
1 polymer ?
#
loop_
_entity_poly.entity_id
_entity_poly.type
_entity_poly.pdbx_seq_one_letter_code
_entity_poly.pdbx_strand_id
1 'polypeptide(L)'
;MNRLVFRPGYFRNTQPPQYRGTLSLTLEQFWRITFLGPPRSVMIDSHYLIVRDFTFHVTLITDSVSVMKSDDRLGTIGGSFLQNYTLPVDPMLLLQRTGSACMSEDGWPPNSITPETTEYFYDDTCGVEEPQAPHVVGCQQCHCTHPLPTMSCVKALEMFVGRVNVSLNFTRIRYNKTIADEWRFPNEPSINSFGEVAPVNIFEYLPDLQSNRVIYLYIEPDGCEIVEQCVGGSGWRRLLTFSTTTPNFGTQDLRLGTVSYFTDGLPNDAITKHHIFEYSPCHKHFHFSHYGSFTFGNLKDQSNLTNSKRGFCLQAVYRHANAEWSPLNQDYYTCSLQGIPAGWRDTYQSGLRCQWIDVTSIDTSIQSYTAPLYSSLNPDGFLCEGTPQPDTWVRTEFNTTCCSSQGCCGNSNETQCCGGEPVDRVGCETWEGAQEDNVSEVMVTLPLSGEGQVTEKCWNSTGSWGEKRDCGLKLHPKGKYLTCNKPSQQVALKNVISTDFYQVVRVCEASIALRSGLACIWNDSLANVIISHKDEPRDVHFICPPKRDSIETGGRFAVYFGPLFTELSLGDVSWSSIGQ
;
A
#
# COMPACT_ATOMS: atom_id res chain seq x y z
N MET A 1 -1.37 12.72 -4.32
CA MET A 1 -2.85 12.66 -4.47
C MET A 1 -3.58 12.60 -3.13
N ASN A 2 -3.12 11.75 -2.20
CA ASN A 2 -3.75 11.41 -0.91
C ASN A 2 -4.59 12.51 -0.22
N ARG A 3 -4.00 13.67 0.09
CA ARG A 3 -4.64 14.80 0.76
C ARG A 3 -5.90 15.37 0.09
N LEU A 4 -6.11 15.12 -1.20
CA LEU A 4 -7.33 15.50 -1.93
C LEU A 4 -8.46 14.46 -1.80
N VAL A 5 -8.11 13.21 -1.52
CA VAL A 5 -9.05 12.11 -1.27
C VAL A 5 -9.57 12.24 0.16
N PHE A 6 -8.68 12.13 1.17
CA PHE A 6 -9.05 12.25 2.59
C PHE A 6 -9.20 13.69 3.08
N ARG A 7 -9.41 14.61 2.15
CA ARG A 7 -9.54 16.05 2.39
C ARG A 7 -10.47 16.44 3.56
N PRO A 8 -11.62 15.77 3.81
CA PRO A 8 -12.44 16.07 4.98
C PRO A 8 -11.69 15.94 6.32
N GLY A 9 -10.78 14.96 6.45
CA GLY A 9 -9.94 14.77 7.64
C GLY A 9 -9.02 15.96 7.90
N TYR A 10 -8.25 16.38 6.90
CA TYR A 10 -7.33 17.53 6.95
C TYR A 10 -8.01 18.85 7.35
N PHE A 11 -9.30 19.00 7.06
CA PHE A 11 -10.05 20.24 7.33
C PHE A 11 -11.04 20.13 8.50
N ARG A 12 -11.13 18.96 9.17
CA ARG A 12 -12.11 18.64 10.22
C ARG A 12 -12.17 19.67 11.36
N ASN A 13 -11.01 20.25 11.69
CA ASN A 13 -10.84 21.21 12.80
C ASN A 13 -10.81 22.69 12.35
N THR A 14 -11.12 23.00 11.07
CA THR A 14 -11.08 24.39 10.58
C THR A 14 -12.28 25.22 11.03
N GLN A 15 -12.02 26.49 11.35
CA GLN A 15 -13.01 27.44 11.86
C GLN A 15 -13.07 28.70 10.97
N PRO A 16 -14.28 29.18 10.60
CA PRO A 16 -15.58 28.52 10.79
C PRO A 16 -15.64 27.18 10.03
N PRO A 17 -16.56 26.26 10.39
CA PRO A 17 -16.71 25.00 9.68
C PRO A 17 -17.01 25.25 8.20
N GLN A 18 -16.12 24.77 7.33
CA GLN A 18 -16.25 24.89 5.89
C GLN A 18 -16.55 23.52 5.29
N TYR A 19 -17.45 23.45 4.29
CA TYR A 19 -17.72 22.21 3.57
C TYR A 19 -16.51 21.86 2.70
N ARG A 20 -15.71 20.89 3.16
CA ARG A 20 -14.43 20.48 2.56
C ARG A 20 -14.48 18.99 2.23
N GLY A 21 -15.32 18.66 1.25
CA GLY A 21 -15.44 17.32 0.69
C GLY A 21 -14.19 16.85 -0.06
N THR A 22 -14.27 15.62 -0.58
CA THR A 22 -13.23 15.05 -1.44
C THR A 22 -13.09 15.87 -2.72
N LEU A 23 -11.88 15.98 -3.26
CA LEU A 23 -11.58 16.72 -4.48
C LEU A 23 -10.47 16.01 -5.27
N SER A 24 -10.62 14.69 -5.45
CA SER A 24 -9.59 13.85 -6.05
C SER A 24 -9.29 14.27 -7.49
N LEU A 25 -8.02 14.17 -7.87
CA LEU A 25 -7.60 14.28 -9.26
C LEU A 25 -8.00 13.00 -10.01
N THR A 26 -8.05 13.07 -11.35
CA THR A 26 -8.13 11.88 -12.20
C THR A 26 -6.74 11.22 -12.37
N LEU A 27 -6.71 10.07 -13.04
CA LEU A 27 -5.52 9.28 -13.36
C LEU A 27 -4.40 10.13 -13.99
N GLU A 28 -3.15 9.81 -13.65
CA GLU A 28 -1.96 10.59 -14.01
C GLU A 28 -1.74 10.72 -15.51
N GLN A 29 -2.15 9.71 -16.28
CA GLN A 29 -2.08 9.69 -17.74
C GLN A 29 -2.85 10.85 -18.42
N PHE A 30 -3.78 11.50 -17.72
CA PHE A 30 -4.50 12.68 -18.21
C PHE A 30 -3.86 14.00 -17.79
N TRP A 31 -2.83 13.99 -16.93
CA TRP A 31 -2.21 15.21 -16.41
C TRP A 31 -1.36 15.89 -17.49
N ARG A 32 -1.65 17.17 -17.78
CA ARG A 32 -0.82 17.97 -18.70
C ARG A 32 0.29 18.65 -17.94
N ILE A 33 1.49 18.11 -18.09
CA ILE A 33 2.73 18.71 -17.60
C ILE A 33 3.43 19.41 -18.77
N THR A 34 3.72 20.71 -18.63
CA THR A 34 4.48 21.47 -19.62
C THR A 34 5.71 22.07 -18.97
N PHE A 35 6.90 21.68 -19.43
CA PHE A 35 8.16 22.22 -18.93
C PHE A 35 8.41 23.64 -19.44
N LEU A 36 8.75 24.55 -18.53
CA LEU A 36 8.95 25.98 -18.82
C LEU A 36 10.35 26.31 -19.38
N GLY A 37 11.26 25.34 -19.36
CA GLY A 37 12.63 25.51 -19.84
C GLY A 37 13.43 24.20 -19.88
N PRO A 38 14.73 24.28 -20.20
CA PRO A 38 15.66 23.18 -19.99
C PRO A 38 15.89 22.92 -18.49
N PRO A 39 16.41 21.74 -18.10
CA PRO A 39 16.90 21.51 -16.74
C PRO A 39 18.00 22.52 -16.35
N ARG A 40 18.03 22.92 -15.08
CA ARG A 40 19.01 23.86 -14.51
C ARG A 40 19.51 23.38 -13.15
N SER A 41 20.75 23.67 -12.80
CA SER A 41 21.23 23.48 -11.43
C SER A 41 20.74 24.59 -10.49
N VAL A 42 20.47 24.23 -9.24
CA VAL A 42 20.00 25.16 -8.20
C VAL A 42 20.35 24.62 -6.81
N MET A 43 20.44 25.53 -5.83
CA MET A 43 20.44 25.17 -4.40
C MET A 43 19.03 25.39 -3.83
N ILE A 44 18.40 24.36 -3.26
CA ILE A 44 17.12 24.47 -2.53
C ILE A 44 17.33 23.84 -1.15
N ASP A 45 17.05 24.58 -0.07
CA ASP A 45 17.31 24.17 1.33
C ASP A 45 18.71 23.53 1.54
N SER A 46 19.75 24.09 0.91
CA SER A 46 21.13 23.56 0.90
C SER A 46 21.39 22.26 0.11
N HIS A 47 20.42 21.73 -0.63
CA HIS A 47 20.60 20.61 -1.56
C HIS A 47 20.94 21.11 -2.96
N TYR A 48 22.00 20.57 -3.59
CA TYR A 48 22.35 20.86 -4.98
C TYR A 48 21.60 19.92 -5.92
N LEU A 49 20.69 20.49 -6.72
CA LEU A 49 19.71 19.76 -7.50
C LEU A 49 19.74 20.18 -8.96
N ILE A 50 19.46 19.24 -9.87
CA ILE A 50 19.08 19.54 -11.24
C ILE A 50 17.55 19.55 -11.28
N VAL A 51 16.96 20.74 -11.41
CA VAL A 51 15.50 20.92 -11.43
C VAL A 51 15.03 21.31 -12.82
N ARG A 52 13.74 21.10 -13.09
CA ARG A 52 13.07 21.57 -14.30
C ARG A 52 11.69 22.11 -13.94
N ASP A 53 11.52 23.42 -14.06
CA ASP A 53 10.26 24.08 -13.73
C ASP A 53 9.16 23.65 -14.73
N PHE A 54 7.96 23.37 -14.22
CA PHE A 54 6.81 22.94 -15.03
C PHE A 54 5.50 23.58 -14.57
N THR A 55 4.56 23.72 -15.50
CA THR A 55 3.14 23.92 -15.18
C THR A 55 2.41 22.59 -15.21
N PHE A 56 1.52 22.41 -14.24
CA PHE A 56 0.58 21.30 -14.15
C PHE A 56 -0.83 21.79 -14.47
N HIS A 57 -1.55 21.09 -15.33
CA HIS A 57 -2.93 21.38 -15.66
C HIS A 57 -3.75 20.09 -15.81
N VAL A 58 -4.95 20.07 -15.25
CA VAL A 58 -5.93 19.00 -15.39
C VAL A 58 -7.34 19.57 -15.40
N THR A 59 -8.22 19.03 -16.26
CA THR A 59 -9.66 19.36 -16.24
C THR A 59 -10.44 18.20 -15.64
N LEU A 60 -11.15 18.48 -14.54
CA LEU A 60 -12.05 17.52 -13.89
C LEU A 60 -13.47 17.71 -14.44
N ILE A 61 -14.00 16.66 -15.05
CA ILE A 61 -15.39 16.57 -15.53
C ILE A 61 -16.17 15.81 -14.46
N THR A 62 -17.36 16.28 -14.08
CA THR A 62 -18.20 15.68 -13.03
C THR A 62 -19.64 16.20 -13.13
N ASP A 63 -20.55 15.64 -12.34
CA ASP A 63 -21.91 16.13 -12.20
C ASP A 63 -21.96 17.56 -11.62
N SER A 64 -23.08 18.25 -11.78
CA SER A 64 -23.19 19.66 -11.37
C SER A 64 -23.39 19.88 -9.86
N VAL A 65 -23.72 18.84 -9.10
CA VAL A 65 -24.17 18.87 -7.70
C VAL A 65 -23.02 18.56 -6.73
N SER A 66 -22.18 17.58 -7.03
CA SER A 66 -21.07 17.17 -6.14
C SER A 66 -19.97 18.23 -6.01
N VAL A 67 -19.82 19.14 -6.99
CA VAL A 67 -18.81 20.21 -6.98
C VAL A 67 -18.91 21.10 -5.74
N MET A 68 -20.13 21.48 -5.32
CA MET A 68 -20.31 22.33 -4.15
C MET A 68 -20.19 21.58 -2.81
N LYS A 69 -20.32 20.25 -2.83
CA LYS A 69 -19.99 19.39 -1.68
C LYS A 69 -18.47 19.28 -1.49
N SER A 70 -17.72 19.22 -2.59
CA SER A 70 -16.27 19.19 -2.62
C SER A 70 -15.68 20.48 -2.02
N ASP A 71 -16.16 21.64 -2.48
CA ASP A 71 -15.79 22.93 -1.90
C ASP A 71 -16.89 23.98 -2.14
N ASP A 72 -17.39 24.60 -1.06
CA ASP A 72 -18.41 25.65 -1.11
C ASP A 72 -18.05 26.84 -2.04
N ARG A 73 -16.76 27.19 -2.16
CA ARG A 73 -16.27 28.26 -3.04
C ARG A 73 -16.39 27.89 -4.53
N LEU A 74 -16.55 26.61 -4.85
CA LEU A 74 -16.86 26.11 -6.19
C LEU A 74 -18.38 26.01 -6.43
N GLY A 75 -19.22 26.55 -5.53
CA GLY A 75 -20.68 26.56 -5.70
C GLY A 75 -21.18 27.28 -6.96
N THR A 76 -20.42 28.26 -7.47
CA THR A 76 -20.77 29.07 -8.65
C THR A 76 -19.70 28.99 -9.75
N ILE A 77 -20.10 29.24 -11.00
CA ILE A 77 -19.17 29.38 -12.12
C ILE A 77 -18.27 30.61 -11.86
N GLY A 78 -16.97 30.46 -12.06
CA GLY A 78 -15.94 31.45 -11.71
C GLY A 78 -15.47 31.37 -10.25
N GLY A 79 -16.18 30.62 -9.40
CA GLY A 79 -15.73 30.29 -8.06
C GLY A 79 -14.41 29.51 -8.08
N SER A 80 -13.51 29.84 -7.16
CA SER A 80 -12.15 29.29 -7.13
C SER A 80 -11.56 29.23 -5.73
N PHE A 81 -10.54 28.38 -5.56
CA PHE A 81 -9.72 28.36 -4.37
C PHE A 81 -8.31 27.80 -4.61
N LEU A 82 -7.37 28.19 -3.74
CA LEU A 82 -6.00 27.68 -3.71
C LEU A 82 -5.85 26.60 -2.64
N GLN A 83 -5.35 25.43 -3.04
CA GLN A 83 -4.87 24.39 -2.13
C GLN A 83 -3.35 24.44 -2.08
N ASN A 84 -2.78 24.78 -0.92
CA ASN A 84 -1.34 24.82 -0.71
C ASN A 84 -0.82 23.46 -0.22
N TYR A 85 0.42 23.16 -0.61
CA TYR A 85 1.20 22.01 -0.17
C TYR A 85 2.67 22.41 0.00
N THR A 86 3.33 21.83 0.98
CA THR A 86 4.78 21.62 0.91
C THR A 86 5.00 20.26 0.25
N LEU A 87 5.88 20.15 -0.74
CA LEU A 87 6.23 18.88 -1.39
C LEU A 87 7.75 18.65 -1.34
N PRO A 88 8.23 17.40 -1.35
CA PRO A 88 9.63 17.11 -1.64
C PRO A 88 9.99 17.58 -3.05
N VAL A 89 11.19 18.15 -3.22
CA VAL A 89 11.74 18.44 -4.57
C VAL A 89 12.16 17.18 -5.32
N ASP A 90 12.47 16.11 -4.59
CA ASP A 90 12.69 14.76 -5.11
C ASP A 90 11.88 13.77 -4.26
N PRO A 91 10.74 13.24 -4.76
CA PRO A 91 9.90 12.29 -4.02
C PRO A 91 10.50 10.89 -3.94
N MET A 92 11.60 10.60 -4.66
CA MET A 92 12.20 9.27 -4.67
C MET A 92 12.92 8.96 -3.36
N LEU A 93 12.72 7.73 -2.87
CA LEU A 93 13.32 7.22 -1.64
C LEU A 93 12.97 8.06 -0.40
N LEU A 94 11.79 8.70 -0.39
CA LEU A 94 11.41 9.65 0.65
C LEU A 94 11.40 9.00 2.04
N LEU A 95 10.81 7.81 2.20
CA LEU A 95 10.84 7.04 3.46
C LEU A 95 12.28 6.77 3.95
N GLN A 96 13.19 6.39 3.05
CA GLN A 96 14.60 6.13 3.35
C GLN A 96 15.40 7.42 3.62
N ARG A 97 14.89 8.59 3.22
CA ARG A 97 15.52 9.90 3.45
C ARG A 97 15.00 10.60 4.71
N THR A 98 13.71 10.51 5.01
CA THR A 98 13.07 11.20 6.13
C THR A 98 12.67 10.30 7.30
N GLY A 99 12.76 8.98 7.14
CA GLY A 99 12.05 8.05 8.02
C GLY A 99 10.54 8.29 7.94
N SER A 100 9.80 7.89 8.98
CA SER A 100 8.35 8.10 9.06
C SER A 100 7.92 9.56 9.23
N ALA A 101 8.83 10.55 9.30
CA ALA A 101 8.51 11.95 9.60
C ALA A 101 7.51 12.63 8.65
N CYS A 102 7.36 12.11 7.43
CA CYS A 102 6.40 12.56 6.42
C CYS A 102 5.29 11.52 6.14
N MET A 103 5.17 10.48 6.97
CA MET A 103 4.22 9.39 6.80
C MET A 103 3.14 9.48 7.89
N SER A 104 1.88 9.63 7.50
CA SER A 104 0.73 9.62 8.39
C SER A 104 0.12 8.22 8.48
N GLU A 105 0.26 7.59 9.65
CA GLU A 105 -0.32 6.29 10.01
C GLU A 105 -1.80 6.37 10.39
N ASP A 106 -2.38 7.58 10.52
CA ASP A 106 -3.80 7.79 10.78
C ASP A 106 -4.67 7.25 9.62
N GLY A 107 -5.77 6.58 9.95
CA GLY A 107 -6.73 6.05 8.98
C GLY A 107 -6.30 4.82 8.18
N TRP A 108 -5.10 4.27 8.37
CA TRP A 108 -4.60 3.07 7.67
C TRP A 108 -4.31 1.89 8.61
N PRO A 109 -4.24 0.64 8.11
CA PRO A 109 -3.83 -0.50 8.92
C PRO A 109 -2.39 -0.32 9.44
N PRO A 110 -2.12 -0.53 10.74
CA PRO A 110 -0.78 -0.40 11.31
C PRO A 110 0.27 -1.25 10.57
N ASN A 111 1.54 -0.81 10.61
CA ASN A 111 2.66 -1.48 9.94
C ASN A 111 2.55 -1.57 8.40
N SER A 112 1.80 -0.66 7.76
CA SER A 112 1.63 -0.61 6.29
C SER A 112 2.49 0.46 5.58
N ILE A 113 3.38 1.14 6.31
CA ILE A 113 4.39 2.02 5.71
C ILE A 113 5.51 1.16 5.12
N THR A 114 5.61 1.15 3.79
CA THR A 114 6.74 0.60 3.04
C THR A 114 7.21 1.63 2.01
N PRO A 115 8.38 1.46 1.37
CA PRO A 115 8.82 2.38 0.33
C PRO A 115 7.80 2.54 -0.81
N GLU A 116 6.98 1.53 -1.08
CA GLU A 116 6.00 1.53 -2.18
C GLU A 116 4.65 2.15 -1.81
N THR A 117 4.31 2.23 -0.51
CA THR A 117 3.09 2.91 -0.04
C THR A 117 3.32 4.39 0.28
N THR A 118 4.57 4.87 0.27
CA THR A 118 4.99 6.26 0.57
C THR A 118 4.03 7.36 0.09
N GLU A 119 3.49 7.29 -1.14
CA GLU A 119 2.61 8.35 -1.67
C GLU A 119 1.19 8.42 -1.05
N TYR A 120 0.77 7.35 -0.35
CA TYR A 120 -0.51 7.19 0.35
C TYR A 120 -0.40 7.61 1.82
N PHE A 121 0.80 7.50 2.37
CA PHE A 121 1.10 7.94 3.72
C PHE A 121 1.64 9.39 3.72
N TYR A 122 2.06 9.94 2.57
CA TYR A 122 2.61 11.30 2.52
C TYR A 122 1.65 12.37 3.04
N ASP A 123 2.08 13.06 4.10
CA ASP A 123 1.39 14.19 4.71
C ASP A 123 2.39 15.28 5.12
N ASP A 124 2.25 16.46 4.49
CA ASP A 124 3.12 17.62 4.73
C ASP A 124 2.82 18.35 6.05
N THR A 125 1.76 17.96 6.76
CA THR A 125 1.31 18.57 8.01
C THR A 125 1.79 17.83 9.27
N CYS A 126 2.36 16.62 9.13
CA CYS A 126 2.83 15.82 10.26
C CYS A 126 3.91 16.54 11.09
N GLY A 127 3.64 16.63 12.39
CA GLY A 127 4.47 17.31 13.38
C GLY A 127 5.50 16.42 14.06
N VAL A 128 6.03 16.89 15.18
CA VAL A 128 6.63 16.03 16.21
C VAL A 128 5.53 15.72 17.22
N GLU A 129 5.33 14.45 17.51
CA GLU A 129 4.21 13.97 18.34
C GLU A 129 4.74 13.21 19.56
N GLU A 130 3.98 13.26 20.65
CA GLU A 130 4.21 12.39 21.81
C GLU A 130 3.55 11.03 21.58
N PRO A 131 3.94 9.97 22.31
CA PRO A 131 3.28 8.67 22.23
C PRO A 131 1.79 8.75 22.54
N GLN A 132 0.96 8.24 21.62
CA GLN A 132 -0.48 8.12 21.81
C GLN A 132 -0.80 7.35 23.11
N ALA A 133 -1.82 7.76 23.83
CA ALA A 133 -2.17 7.13 25.11
C ALA A 133 -2.57 5.65 24.91
N PRO A 134 -2.10 4.69 25.75
CA PRO A 134 -2.26 3.25 25.51
C PRO A 134 -3.69 2.70 25.44
N HIS A 135 -4.69 3.51 25.80
CA HIS A 135 -6.11 3.16 25.74
C HIS A 135 -6.79 3.56 24.42
N VAL A 136 -6.16 4.40 23.60
CA VAL A 136 -6.66 4.81 22.30
C VAL A 136 -6.54 3.63 21.33
N VAL A 137 -7.60 3.39 20.56
CA VAL A 137 -7.71 2.27 19.62
C VAL A 137 -7.32 2.73 18.22
N GLY A 138 -6.50 1.91 17.53
CA GLY A 138 -5.90 2.27 16.24
C GLY A 138 -4.82 3.34 16.37
N CYS A 139 -4.37 3.86 15.24
CA CYS A 139 -3.59 5.09 15.19
C CYS A 139 -4.53 6.26 14.89
N GLN A 140 -4.43 7.34 15.68
CA GLN A 140 -5.26 8.56 15.59
C GLN A 140 -4.39 9.84 15.55
N GLN A 141 -3.13 9.68 15.17
CA GLN A 141 -2.12 10.73 15.01
C GLN A 141 -1.18 10.33 13.84
N CYS A 142 -0.28 11.20 13.39
CA CYS A 142 0.57 10.86 12.25
C CYS A 142 1.49 9.66 12.51
N HIS A 143 1.99 9.50 13.74
CA HIS A 143 3.02 8.52 14.04
C HIS A 143 2.65 7.65 15.24
N CYS A 144 2.57 6.34 15.02
CA CYS A 144 2.33 5.32 16.05
C CYS A 144 3.41 4.22 16.06
N THR A 145 4.14 4.03 14.96
CA THR A 145 5.30 3.14 14.90
C THR A 145 6.49 3.78 15.62
N HIS A 146 7.08 3.05 16.57
CA HIS A 146 8.25 3.50 17.33
C HIS A 146 9.58 3.14 16.64
N PRO A 147 10.64 3.97 16.78
CA PRO A 147 10.68 5.25 17.49
C PRO A 147 9.98 6.38 16.71
N LEU A 148 9.28 7.25 17.44
CA LEU A 148 8.57 8.37 16.82
C LEU A 148 9.55 9.38 16.18
N PRO A 149 9.17 10.06 15.09
CA PRO A 149 10.01 11.05 14.43
C PRO A 149 10.39 12.22 15.35
N THR A 150 11.68 12.55 15.38
CA THR A 150 12.24 13.69 16.14
C THR A 150 12.15 15.02 15.38
N MET A 151 11.54 15.02 14.19
CA MET A 151 11.37 16.18 13.31
C MET A 151 10.01 16.10 12.61
N SER A 152 9.38 17.25 12.37
CA SER A 152 8.20 17.34 11.50
C SER A 152 8.56 17.09 10.04
N CYS A 153 7.57 16.72 9.22
CA CYS A 153 7.78 16.47 7.79
C CYS A 153 8.51 17.63 7.10
N VAL A 154 8.01 18.86 7.27
CA VAL A 154 8.60 20.06 6.65
C VAL A 154 10.06 20.27 7.03
N LYS A 155 10.48 19.86 8.25
CA LYS A 155 11.88 19.97 8.68
C LYS A 155 12.73 18.81 8.16
N ALA A 156 12.19 17.59 8.11
CA ALA A 156 12.86 16.44 7.51
C ALA A 156 13.10 16.67 5.99
N LEU A 157 12.11 17.22 5.28
CA LEU A 157 12.27 17.65 3.89
C LEU A 157 13.41 18.65 3.73
N GLU A 158 13.40 19.76 4.49
CA GLU A 158 14.47 20.76 4.46
C GLU A 158 15.86 20.15 4.67
N MET A 159 15.99 19.20 5.63
CA MET A 159 17.28 18.64 5.99
C MET A 159 17.79 17.54 5.06
N PHE A 160 16.91 16.75 4.43
CA PHE A 160 17.32 15.51 3.75
C PHE A 160 16.92 15.40 2.27
N VAL A 161 16.12 16.34 1.74
CA VAL A 161 15.57 16.28 0.38
C VAL A 161 15.58 17.64 -0.33
N GLY A 162 15.22 18.70 0.39
CA GLY A 162 14.76 19.98 -0.14
C GLY A 162 13.24 20.02 -0.33
N ARG A 163 12.62 21.18 -0.10
CA ARG A 163 11.16 21.35 -0.26
C ARG A 163 10.79 22.37 -1.33
N VAL A 164 9.61 22.20 -1.91
CA VAL A 164 8.96 23.19 -2.78
C VAL A 164 7.55 23.45 -2.28
N ASN A 165 7.21 24.73 -2.11
CA ASN A 165 5.85 25.15 -1.78
C ASN A 165 5.07 25.34 -3.07
N VAL A 166 3.96 24.63 -3.24
CA VAL A 166 3.11 24.70 -4.43
C VAL A 166 1.67 25.02 -4.06
N SER A 167 0.98 25.72 -4.97
CA SER A 167 -0.44 26.02 -4.85
C SER A 167 -1.18 25.49 -6.07
N LEU A 168 -2.09 24.53 -5.87
CA LEU A 168 -3.02 24.09 -6.91
C LEU A 168 -4.27 24.99 -6.86
N ASN A 169 -4.52 25.71 -7.95
CA ASN A 169 -5.72 26.53 -8.09
C ASN A 169 -6.85 25.72 -8.74
N PHE A 170 -7.93 25.52 -8.02
CA PHE A 170 -9.16 24.92 -8.54
C PHE A 170 -10.13 26.04 -8.90
N THR A 171 -10.70 26.02 -10.12
CA THR A 171 -11.67 27.01 -10.58
C THR A 171 -12.81 26.32 -11.32
N ARG A 172 -14.05 26.58 -10.93
CA ARG A 172 -15.23 26.04 -11.62
C ARG A 172 -15.49 26.83 -12.89
N ILE A 173 -15.23 26.23 -14.04
CA ILE A 173 -15.57 26.81 -15.35
C ILE A 173 -17.02 26.47 -15.75
N ARG A 174 -17.55 27.18 -16.75
CA ARG A 174 -18.81 26.80 -17.39
C ARG A 174 -18.59 25.51 -18.18
N TYR A 175 -19.53 24.57 -18.10
CA TYR A 175 -19.50 23.34 -18.90
C TYR A 175 -19.37 23.67 -20.40
N ASN A 176 -18.46 22.97 -21.06
CA ASN A 176 -18.20 23.06 -22.49
C ASN A 176 -17.97 21.65 -23.02
N LYS A 177 -18.82 21.19 -23.95
CA LYS A 177 -18.76 19.82 -24.47
C LYS A 177 -17.41 19.50 -25.12
N THR A 178 -16.82 20.42 -25.89
CA THR A 178 -15.54 20.19 -26.56
C THR A 178 -14.38 20.02 -25.57
N ILE A 179 -14.40 20.76 -24.46
CA ILE A 179 -13.43 20.55 -23.37
C ILE A 179 -13.73 19.23 -22.66
N ALA A 180 -15.00 18.91 -22.37
CA ALA A 180 -15.32 17.65 -21.72
C ALA A 180 -14.92 16.44 -22.59
N ASP A 181 -15.20 16.46 -23.89
CA ASP A 181 -14.81 15.42 -24.85
C ASP A 181 -13.27 15.22 -24.96
N GLU A 182 -12.46 16.24 -24.66
CA GLU A 182 -10.99 16.15 -24.66
C GLU A 182 -10.43 15.44 -23.42
N TRP A 183 -11.17 15.43 -22.30
CA TRP A 183 -10.69 14.93 -21.00
C TRP A 183 -11.53 13.78 -20.42
N ARG A 184 -12.59 13.34 -21.12
CA ARG A 184 -13.53 12.31 -20.62
C ARG A 184 -12.88 10.93 -20.63
N PHE A 185 -13.03 10.21 -19.52
CA PHE A 185 -12.61 8.81 -19.43
C PHE A 185 -13.40 8.03 -18.36
N PRO A 186 -13.84 6.79 -18.62
CA PRO A 186 -14.18 6.30 -19.96
C PRO A 186 -15.29 7.16 -20.57
N ASN A 187 -15.54 7.01 -21.87
CA ASN A 187 -16.56 7.83 -22.56
C ASN A 187 -17.97 7.61 -22.01
N GLU A 188 -18.28 6.37 -21.65
CA GLU A 188 -19.56 5.93 -21.07
C GLU A 188 -19.28 4.94 -19.93
N PRO A 189 -20.24 4.72 -19.00
CA PRO A 189 -20.24 3.60 -18.06
C PRO A 189 -20.10 2.23 -18.77
N SER A 190 -19.78 1.18 -18.01
CA SER A 190 -19.69 -0.18 -18.56
C SER A 190 -21.06 -0.68 -19.02
N ILE A 191 -21.08 -1.19 -20.25
CA ILE A 191 -22.25 -1.80 -20.88
C ILE A 191 -22.20 -3.31 -20.61
N ASN A 192 -23.30 -3.87 -20.12
CA ASN A 192 -23.45 -5.31 -19.85
C ASN A 192 -23.62 -6.13 -21.15
N SER A 193 -23.66 -7.46 -20.99
CA SER A 193 -23.83 -8.44 -22.07
C SER A 193 -25.08 -8.26 -22.94
N PHE A 194 -26.07 -7.47 -22.50
CA PHE A 194 -27.31 -7.16 -23.23
C PHE A 194 -27.29 -5.81 -23.97
N GLY A 195 -26.24 -5.00 -23.83
CA GLY A 195 -26.18 -3.66 -24.41
C GLY A 195 -26.76 -2.56 -23.52
N GLU A 196 -27.01 -2.83 -22.23
CA GLU A 196 -27.53 -1.88 -21.25
C GLU A 196 -26.44 -1.43 -20.26
N VAL A 197 -26.56 -0.25 -19.69
CA VAL A 197 -25.63 0.22 -18.65
C VAL A 197 -25.98 -0.43 -17.31
N ALA A 198 -25.03 -1.15 -16.72
CA ALA A 198 -25.22 -1.76 -15.41
C ALA A 198 -25.39 -0.68 -14.30
N PRO A 199 -26.31 -0.86 -13.32
CA PRO A 199 -26.44 0.08 -12.22
C PRO A 199 -25.21 0.04 -11.31
N VAL A 200 -24.79 -1.13 -10.84
CA VAL A 200 -23.46 -1.34 -10.25
C VAL A 200 -22.71 -2.35 -11.12
N ASN A 201 -21.47 -2.04 -11.47
CA ASN A 201 -20.55 -2.99 -12.08
C ASN A 201 -19.15 -2.79 -11.49
N ILE A 202 -18.64 -3.79 -10.78
CA ILE A 202 -17.25 -3.83 -10.36
C ILE A 202 -16.47 -4.83 -11.22
N PHE A 203 -15.16 -4.66 -11.29
CA PHE A 203 -14.30 -5.57 -12.04
C PHE A 203 -12.89 -5.56 -11.47
N GLU A 204 -12.09 -6.56 -11.81
CA GLU A 204 -10.72 -6.68 -11.34
C GLU A 204 -9.75 -5.90 -12.24
N TYR A 205 -9.05 -4.91 -11.68
CA TYR A 205 -8.16 -4.03 -12.45
C TYR A 205 -6.76 -4.63 -12.60
N LEU A 206 -6.61 -5.49 -13.62
CA LEU A 206 -5.38 -6.23 -13.95
C LEU A 206 -4.04 -5.45 -13.84
N PRO A 207 -3.91 -4.16 -14.26
CA PRO A 207 -2.63 -3.44 -14.17
C PRO A 207 -2.07 -3.33 -12.74
N ASP A 208 -2.93 -3.29 -11.71
CA ASP A 208 -2.45 -3.22 -10.33
C ASP A 208 -2.02 -4.61 -9.81
N LEU A 209 -2.62 -5.71 -10.31
CA LEU A 209 -2.17 -7.09 -10.00
C LEU A 209 -0.78 -7.40 -10.57
N GLN A 210 -0.39 -6.73 -11.66
CA GLN A 210 0.98 -6.75 -12.18
C GLN A 210 1.99 -6.07 -11.23
N SER A 211 1.52 -5.26 -10.26
CA SER A 211 2.32 -4.73 -9.16
C SER A 211 2.46 -5.76 -8.04
N ASN A 212 3.37 -6.71 -8.26
CA ASN A 212 3.73 -7.75 -7.30
C ASN A 212 5.25 -7.85 -7.11
N ARG A 213 5.68 -8.34 -5.93
CA ARG A 213 7.08 -8.52 -5.54
C ARG A 213 7.21 -9.46 -4.35
N VAL A 214 8.36 -10.12 -4.23
CA VAL A 214 8.63 -11.04 -3.12
C VAL A 214 9.39 -10.34 -2.00
N ILE A 215 8.80 -10.31 -0.80
CA ILE A 215 9.44 -9.81 0.43
C ILE A 215 9.74 -10.96 1.40
N TYR A 216 10.61 -10.67 2.37
CA TYR A 216 10.78 -11.50 3.56
C TYR A 216 10.31 -10.72 4.78
N LEU A 217 9.48 -11.34 5.60
CA LEU A 217 8.91 -10.72 6.79
C LEU A 217 8.95 -11.73 7.94
N TYR A 218 9.37 -11.28 9.12
CA TYR A 218 9.30 -12.08 10.33
C TYR A 218 7.91 -11.91 10.96
N ILE A 219 7.23 -13.03 11.20
CA ILE A 219 5.90 -13.08 11.82
C ILE A 219 6.04 -13.60 13.26
N GLU A 220 5.59 -12.81 14.23
CA GLU A 220 5.58 -13.23 15.64
C GLU A 220 4.59 -14.40 15.87
N PRO A 221 4.85 -15.31 16.83
CA PRO A 221 3.96 -16.45 17.11
C PRO A 221 2.51 -16.08 17.48
N ASP A 222 2.31 -14.90 18.06
CA ASP A 222 1.03 -14.30 18.44
C ASP A 222 0.68 -13.07 17.56
N GLY A 223 1.39 -12.89 16.44
CA GLY A 223 1.16 -11.80 15.49
C GLY A 223 -0.21 -11.88 14.80
N CYS A 224 -0.74 -10.71 14.42
CA CYS A 224 -2.05 -10.55 13.80
C CYS A 224 -2.23 -11.45 12.56
N GLU A 225 -1.16 -11.64 11.79
CA GLU A 225 -1.16 -12.43 10.56
C GLU A 225 -1.40 -13.92 10.80
N ILE A 226 -1.11 -14.43 12.01
CA ILE A 226 -1.42 -15.80 12.43
C ILE A 226 -2.91 -15.90 12.79
N VAL A 227 -3.41 -14.94 13.58
CA VAL A 227 -4.80 -14.90 14.06
C VAL A 227 -5.77 -14.73 12.89
N GLU A 228 -5.43 -13.86 11.93
CA GLU A 228 -6.21 -13.58 10.72
C GLU A 228 -5.91 -14.56 9.57
N GLN A 229 -5.08 -15.57 9.80
CA GLN A 229 -4.77 -16.66 8.85
C GLN A 229 -4.13 -16.19 7.52
N CYS A 230 -3.45 -15.04 7.55
CA CYS A 230 -2.77 -14.44 6.40
C CYS A 230 -1.43 -15.11 6.05
N VAL A 231 -0.93 -16.01 6.89
CA VAL A 231 0.29 -16.80 6.68
C VAL A 231 0.13 -18.22 7.22
N GLY A 232 0.88 -19.16 6.66
CA GLY A 232 0.86 -20.58 7.07
C GLY A 232 1.66 -20.91 8.34
N GLY A 233 2.13 -19.90 9.09
CA GLY A 233 2.88 -20.07 10.33
C GLY A 233 3.77 -18.87 10.67
N SER A 234 4.38 -18.90 11.86
CA SER A 234 5.26 -17.84 12.37
C SER A 234 6.73 -18.01 11.92
N GLY A 235 7.60 -17.10 12.37
CA GLY A 235 9.00 -17.01 11.99
C GLY A 235 9.21 -16.22 10.69
N TRP A 236 10.38 -16.35 10.07
CA TRP A 236 10.63 -15.74 8.75
C TRP A 236 9.77 -16.39 7.66
N ARG A 237 8.89 -15.60 7.04
CA ARG A 237 8.05 -15.99 5.91
C ARG A 237 8.53 -15.31 4.63
N ARG A 238 8.29 -15.97 3.51
CA ARG A 238 8.50 -15.46 2.15
C ARG A 238 7.15 -15.17 1.54
N LEU A 239 6.89 -13.89 1.25
CA LEU A 239 5.55 -13.40 0.93
C LEU A 239 5.55 -12.78 -0.46
N LEU A 240 4.68 -13.28 -1.35
CA LEU A 240 4.39 -12.65 -2.64
C LEU A 240 3.35 -11.56 -2.41
N THR A 241 3.79 -10.31 -2.25
CA THR A 241 2.90 -9.14 -2.14
C THR A 241 2.37 -8.75 -3.52
N PHE A 242 1.16 -8.20 -3.58
CA PHE A 242 0.53 -7.72 -4.82
C PHE A 242 -0.46 -6.58 -4.53
N SER A 243 -0.68 -5.67 -5.48
CA SER A 243 -1.79 -4.71 -5.38
C SER A 243 -3.05 -5.26 -6.05
N THR A 244 -4.22 -4.88 -5.56
CA THR A 244 -5.51 -5.10 -6.23
C THR A 244 -6.35 -3.84 -6.20
N THR A 245 -7.18 -3.68 -7.22
CA THR A 245 -8.02 -2.50 -7.39
C THR A 245 -9.35 -2.92 -8.00
N THR A 246 -10.41 -2.38 -7.43
CA THR A 246 -11.80 -2.68 -7.79
C THR A 246 -12.50 -1.37 -8.15
N PRO A 247 -12.54 -0.99 -9.44
CA PRO A 247 -13.31 0.15 -9.92
C PRO A 247 -14.79 -0.22 -10.02
N ASN A 248 -15.68 0.74 -9.75
CA ASN A 248 -17.10 0.63 -10.09
C ASN A 248 -17.38 1.47 -11.35
N PHE A 249 -17.69 0.85 -12.49
CA PHE A 249 -18.05 1.52 -13.75
C PHE A 249 -19.57 1.49 -14.03
N GLY A 250 -20.38 1.16 -13.03
CA GLY A 250 -21.84 1.34 -13.07
C GLY A 250 -22.27 2.81 -12.96
N THR A 251 -23.58 3.02 -12.92
CA THR A 251 -24.24 4.34 -12.75
C THR A 251 -24.73 4.64 -11.33
N GLN A 252 -24.57 3.71 -10.41
CA GLN A 252 -24.93 3.78 -9.01
C GLN A 252 -23.76 3.34 -8.13
N ASP A 253 -23.78 3.75 -6.87
CA ASP A 253 -22.76 3.37 -5.91
C ASP A 253 -22.93 1.91 -5.48
N LEU A 254 -21.84 1.14 -5.46
CA LEU A 254 -21.77 -0.08 -4.68
C LEU A 254 -21.84 0.33 -3.20
N ARG A 255 -22.95 0.06 -2.53
CA ARG A 255 -23.14 0.42 -1.12
C ARG A 255 -23.22 -0.84 -0.27
N LEU A 256 -22.30 -0.97 0.70
CA LEU A 256 -22.46 -1.90 1.81
C LEU A 256 -23.28 -1.26 2.92
N GLY A 257 -22.77 -0.19 3.54
CA GLY A 257 -23.49 0.50 4.62
C GLY A 257 -22.56 1.09 5.69
N THR A 258 -23.15 1.49 6.83
CA THR A 258 -22.41 2.01 7.98
C THR A 258 -21.96 0.88 8.89
N VAL A 259 -20.70 0.91 9.33
CA VAL A 259 -20.19 0.04 10.39
C VAL A 259 -19.46 0.91 11.41
N SER A 260 -19.65 0.64 12.69
CA SER A 260 -18.89 1.30 13.77
C SER A 260 -17.49 0.67 13.81
N TYR A 261 -16.65 1.10 12.87
CA TYR A 261 -15.41 0.44 12.47
C TYR A 261 -14.48 0.11 13.65
N PHE A 262 -14.22 1.06 14.55
CA PHE A 262 -13.35 0.88 15.73
C PHE A 262 -14.10 0.51 17.03
N THR A 263 -15.39 0.16 16.97
CA THR A 263 -16.27 -0.17 18.12
C THR A 263 -16.52 0.96 19.14
N ASP A 264 -16.05 2.18 18.86
CA ASP A 264 -16.16 3.36 19.71
C ASP A 264 -17.56 3.97 19.68
N GLY A 265 -18.48 3.38 20.46
CA GLY A 265 -19.84 3.88 20.64
C GLY A 265 -20.90 3.19 19.79
N LEU A 266 -20.64 1.93 19.38
CA LEU A 266 -21.54 1.00 18.68
C LEU A 266 -23.04 1.40 18.73
N PRO A 267 -23.57 2.08 17.71
CA PRO A 267 -25.00 2.03 17.45
C PRO A 267 -25.32 0.60 16.99
N ASN A 268 -26.55 0.17 17.27
CA ASN A 268 -27.03 -1.17 16.92
C ASN A 268 -27.43 -1.25 15.43
N ASP A 269 -26.47 -0.89 14.56
CA ASP A 269 -26.62 -0.70 13.11
C ASP A 269 -27.08 -1.99 12.43
N ALA A 270 -27.97 -1.86 11.44
CA ALA A 270 -28.64 -3.01 10.85
C ALA A 270 -27.65 -4.04 10.26
N ILE A 271 -26.58 -3.56 9.61
CA ILE A 271 -25.64 -4.42 8.87
C ILE A 271 -24.81 -5.37 9.76
N THR A 272 -24.53 -4.99 11.01
CA THR A 272 -23.75 -5.85 11.92
C THR A 272 -24.56 -7.07 12.34
N LYS A 273 -25.90 -6.99 12.31
CA LYS A 273 -26.84 -8.09 12.59
C LYS A 273 -26.92 -9.14 11.48
N HIS A 274 -26.41 -8.81 10.30
CA HIS A 274 -26.31 -9.71 9.15
C HIS A 274 -24.93 -10.38 9.03
N HIS A 275 -24.05 -10.12 10.01
CA HIS A 275 -22.76 -10.82 10.22
C HIS A 275 -21.80 -10.82 9.00
N ILE A 276 -21.93 -9.87 8.07
CA ILE A 276 -21.03 -9.73 6.91
C ILE A 276 -19.65 -9.14 7.26
N PHE A 277 -19.54 -8.57 8.46
CA PHE A 277 -18.32 -7.97 8.99
C PHE A 277 -17.82 -8.81 10.17
N GLU A 278 -16.54 -9.17 10.15
CA GLU A 278 -15.87 -9.92 11.21
C GLU A 278 -15.00 -8.95 12.01
N TYR A 279 -15.16 -8.90 13.34
CA TYR A 279 -14.31 -8.07 14.18
C TYR A 279 -12.92 -8.69 14.34
N SER A 280 -11.87 -7.97 13.92
CA SER A 280 -10.49 -8.35 14.25
C SER A 280 -10.17 -7.91 15.68
N PRO A 281 -9.93 -8.83 16.63
CA PRO A 281 -9.46 -8.47 17.97
C PRO A 281 -8.01 -7.94 17.95
N CYS A 282 -7.24 -8.30 16.92
CA CYS A 282 -5.86 -7.87 16.72
C CYS A 282 -5.78 -6.41 16.28
N HIS A 283 -6.51 -6.04 15.23
CA HIS A 283 -6.53 -4.68 14.69
C HIS A 283 -7.61 -3.78 15.31
N LYS A 284 -8.47 -4.37 16.17
CA LYS A 284 -9.55 -3.70 16.92
C LYS A 284 -10.55 -2.97 16.03
N HIS A 285 -10.79 -3.52 14.84
CA HIS A 285 -11.79 -3.01 13.90
C HIS A 285 -12.43 -4.13 13.07
N PHE A 286 -13.54 -3.81 12.42
CA PHE A 286 -14.27 -4.75 11.55
C PHE A 286 -13.64 -4.90 10.16
N HIS A 287 -13.49 -6.14 9.71
CA HIS A 287 -13.10 -6.53 8.34
C HIS A 287 -14.31 -7.04 7.55
N PHE A 288 -14.27 -6.91 6.23
CA PHE A 288 -15.26 -7.48 5.31
C PHE A 288 -14.74 -8.79 4.71
N SER A 289 -15.27 -9.93 5.15
CA SER A 289 -14.67 -11.24 4.86
C SER A 289 -14.93 -11.80 3.45
N HIS A 290 -15.74 -11.13 2.62
CA HIS A 290 -16.18 -11.61 1.30
C HIS A 290 -15.74 -10.70 0.13
N TYR A 291 -14.52 -10.14 0.19
CA TYR A 291 -14.00 -9.23 -0.83
C TYR A 291 -13.50 -9.97 -2.08
N GLY A 292 -12.56 -10.90 -1.90
CA GLY A 292 -11.92 -11.61 -3.02
C GLY A 292 -11.02 -12.75 -2.58
N SER A 293 -10.58 -13.57 -3.54
CA SER A 293 -9.77 -14.77 -3.31
C SER A 293 -8.53 -14.76 -4.20
N PHE A 294 -7.38 -15.05 -3.58
CA PHE A 294 -6.07 -15.00 -4.23
C PHE A 294 -5.33 -16.34 -4.12
N THR A 295 -4.83 -16.82 -5.25
CA THR A 295 -4.09 -18.09 -5.33
C THR A 295 -2.87 -17.97 -6.23
N PHE A 296 -1.84 -18.78 -5.98
CA PHE A 296 -0.62 -18.79 -6.78
C PHE A 296 -0.19 -20.22 -7.11
N GLY A 297 -0.15 -20.55 -8.41
CA GLY A 297 0.26 -21.87 -8.89
C GLY A 297 -0.46 -23.03 -8.19
N ASN A 298 0.31 -24.02 -7.73
CA ASN A 298 -0.20 -25.21 -7.05
C ASN A 298 -0.70 -24.97 -5.60
N LEU A 299 -0.59 -23.75 -5.06
CA LEU A 299 -1.21 -23.41 -3.76
C LEU A 299 -2.74 -23.30 -3.88
N LYS A 300 -3.28 -23.13 -5.10
CA LYS A 300 -4.73 -23.09 -5.38
C LYS A 300 -5.49 -24.32 -4.87
N ASP A 301 -4.84 -25.49 -4.85
CA ASP A 301 -5.43 -26.75 -4.40
C ASP A 301 -5.24 -27.00 -2.88
N GLN A 302 -4.58 -26.08 -2.17
CA GLN A 302 -4.33 -26.18 -0.72
C GLN A 302 -5.23 -25.19 0.01
N SER A 303 -6.41 -25.65 0.46
CA SER A 303 -7.47 -24.83 1.08
C SER A 303 -7.02 -23.91 2.22
N ASN A 304 -5.92 -24.24 2.90
CA ASN A 304 -5.39 -23.48 4.04
C ASN A 304 -4.29 -22.47 3.64
N LEU A 305 -3.92 -22.42 2.35
CA LEU A 305 -2.97 -21.45 1.76
C LEU A 305 -3.57 -20.64 0.61
N THR A 306 -4.78 -20.99 0.15
CA THR A 306 -5.66 -20.07 -0.58
C THR A 306 -5.94 -18.86 0.31
N ASN A 307 -5.43 -17.68 -0.06
CA ASN A 307 -5.73 -16.45 0.67
C ASN A 307 -7.10 -15.94 0.21
N SER A 308 -8.16 -16.44 0.83
CA SER A 308 -9.46 -15.75 0.82
C SER A 308 -9.28 -14.46 1.59
N LYS A 309 -9.16 -13.34 0.86
CA LYS A 309 -8.83 -12.05 1.41
C LYS A 309 -10.06 -11.45 2.06
N ARG A 310 -9.98 -11.37 3.38
CA ARG A 310 -10.74 -10.41 4.17
C ARG A 310 -10.31 -9.01 3.74
N GLY A 311 -11.23 -8.25 3.15
CA GLY A 311 -11.03 -6.83 2.89
C GLY A 311 -10.98 -6.07 4.22
N PHE A 312 -10.11 -5.07 4.31
CA PHE A 312 -10.02 -4.20 5.50
C PHE A 312 -11.31 -3.39 5.62
N CYS A 313 -11.65 -2.65 4.56
CA CYS A 313 -12.92 -1.95 4.40
C CYS A 313 -13.10 -1.54 2.92
N LEU A 314 -14.33 -1.48 2.40
CA LEU A 314 -14.54 -0.92 1.05
C LEU A 314 -14.49 0.61 1.11
N GLN A 315 -13.37 1.18 0.67
CA GLN A 315 -13.09 2.61 0.76
C GLN A 315 -12.75 3.20 -0.62
N ALA A 316 -13.43 4.26 -1.02
CA ALA A 316 -13.26 4.88 -2.32
C ALA A 316 -12.02 5.79 -2.36
N VAL A 317 -10.84 5.18 -2.45
CA VAL A 317 -9.54 5.88 -2.36
C VAL A 317 -9.13 6.61 -3.63
N TYR A 318 -9.73 6.31 -4.79
CA TYR A 318 -9.44 7.03 -6.04
C TYR A 318 -10.64 7.23 -6.95
N ARG A 319 -10.64 8.36 -7.67
CA ARG A 319 -11.57 8.65 -8.74
C ARG A 319 -10.98 8.15 -10.07
N HIS A 320 -11.47 7.00 -10.54
CA HIS A 320 -10.97 6.35 -11.75
C HIS A 320 -11.52 7.05 -13.02
N ALA A 321 -12.83 7.29 -13.05
CA ALA A 321 -13.51 7.93 -14.16
C ALA A 321 -13.53 9.46 -14.01
N ASN A 322 -13.19 10.16 -15.09
CA ASN A 322 -13.34 11.59 -15.28
C ASN A 322 -14.50 11.87 -16.23
N ALA A 323 -15.74 11.76 -15.75
CA ALA A 323 -16.94 11.94 -16.56
C ALA A 323 -18.09 12.51 -15.73
N GLU A 324 -19.15 12.98 -16.40
CA GLU A 324 -20.31 13.64 -15.79
C GLU A 324 -21.12 12.72 -14.86
N TRP A 325 -21.05 11.41 -15.08
CA TRP A 325 -21.70 10.39 -14.25
C TRP A 325 -20.88 9.98 -13.01
N SER A 326 -19.61 10.40 -12.94
CA SER A 326 -18.71 10.16 -11.81
C SER A 326 -18.67 11.40 -10.90
N PRO A 327 -19.08 11.32 -9.61
CA PRO A 327 -19.11 12.49 -8.74
C PRO A 327 -17.70 12.88 -8.29
N LEU A 328 -17.50 14.16 -7.97
CA LEU A 328 -16.24 14.72 -7.48
C LEU A 328 -16.13 14.64 -5.96
N ASN A 329 -17.26 14.75 -5.27
CA ASN A 329 -17.41 14.43 -3.85
C ASN A 329 -18.04 13.07 -3.65
N GLN A 330 -17.47 12.26 -2.77
CA GLN A 330 -18.04 11.00 -2.32
C GLN A 330 -17.97 10.83 -0.79
N ASP A 331 -18.84 10.00 -0.22
CA ASP A 331 -19.04 9.89 1.24
C ASP A 331 -18.36 8.64 1.86
N TYR A 332 -17.88 7.70 1.04
CA TYR A 332 -17.17 6.46 1.39
C TYR A 332 -15.64 6.65 1.47
N TYR A 333 -15.18 7.80 1.97
CA TYR A 333 -13.75 8.09 2.17
C TYR A 333 -13.20 7.57 3.51
N THR A 334 -14.00 6.81 4.27
CA THR A 334 -13.63 6.20 5.56
C THR A 334 -14.21 4.80 5.67
N CYS A 335 -13.53 3.90 6.38
CA CYS A 335 -14.05 2.55 6.67
C CYS A 335 -15.37 2.49 7.46
N SER A 336 -15.88 3.61 8.00
CA SER A 336 -17.15 3.66 8.75
C SER A 336 -18.40 3.73 7.88
N LEU A 337 -18.27 4.13 6.60
CA LEU A 337 -19.34 4.08 5.60
C LEU A 337 -18.74 3.45 4.34
N GLN A 338 -19.04 2.17 4.12
CA GLN A 338 -18.33 1.37 3.13
C GLN A 338 -19.06 1.27 1.79
N GLY A 339 -18.31 1.43 0.70
CA GLY A 339 -18.81 1.42 -0.65
C GLY A 339 -17.86 2.02 -1.69
N ILE A 340 -18.23 1.87 -2.97
CA ILE A 340 -17.47 2.35 -4.12
C ILE A 340 -18.43 3.12 -5.04
N PRO A 341 -18.34 4.47 -5.11
CA PRO A 341 -19.18 5.27 -5.98
C PRO A 341 -19.04 4.93 -7.46
N ALA A 342 -20.06 5.28 -8.24
CA ALA A 342 -19.97 5.27 -9.70
C ALA A 342 -18.73 6.05 -10.17
N GLY A 343 -17.80 5.37 -10.85
CA GLY A 343 -16.58 5.96 -11.41
C GLY A 343 -15.41 6.09 -10.44
N TRP A 344 -15.54 5.54 -9.23
CA TRP A 344 -14.45 5.45 -8.25
C TRP A 344 -13.91 4.03 -8.15
N ARG A 345 -12.83 3.84 -7.38
CA ARG A 345 -12.23 2.54 -7.11
C ARG A 345 -11.78 2.42 -5.65
N ASP A 346 -11.89 1.21 -5.13
CA ASP A 346 -11.14 0.74 -3.97
C ASP A 346 -9.78 0.17 -4.43
N THR A 347 -8.75 0.29 -3.61
CA THR A 347 -7.37 -0.12 -3.94
C THR A 347 -6.66 -0.64 -2.69
N TYR A 348 -6.36 -1.94 -2.70
CA TYR A 348 -5.51 -2.60 -1.71
C TYR A 348 -4.09 -2.70 -2.25
N GLN A 349 -3.17 -1.99 -1.62
CA GLN A 349 -1.80 -1.95 -2.12
C GLN A 349 -0.91 -3.08 -1.61
N SER A 350 -0.02 -3.54 -2.48
CA SER A 350 1.20 -4.23 -2.07
C SER A 350 1.98 -3.38 -1.06
N GLY A 351 2.08 -3.86 0.18
CA GLY A 351 2.62 -3.13 1.33
C GLY A 351 1.65 -3.02 2.51
N LEU A 352 0.33 -3.10 2.25
CA LEU A 352 -0.65 -3.32 3.32
C LEU A 352 -0.42 -4.68 4.00
N ARG A 353 -0.71 -4.78 5.30
CA ARG A 353 -0.69 -6.07 6.00
C ARG A 353 -1.68 -7.05 5.37
N CYS A 354 -1.39 -8.35 5.46
CA CYS A 354 -2.17 -9.43 4.86
C CYS A 354 -2.42 -9.29 3.33
N GLN A 355 -1.69 -8.43 2.61
CA GLN A 355 -1.84 -8.24 1.15
C GLN A 355 -0.74 -8.99 0.41
N TRP A 356 -0.77 -10.32 0.54
CA TRP A 356 0.21 -11.24 -0.03
C TRP A 356 -0.30 -12.67 -0.09
N ILE A 357 0.39 -13.54 -0.84
CA ILE A 357 0.31 -15.00 -0.68
C ILE A 357 1.58 -15.46 0.03
N ASP A 358 1.42 -16.33 1.03
CA ASP A 358 2.54 -16.99 1.69
C ASP A 358 3.11 -18.10 0.79
N VAL A 359 4.27 -17.84 0.20
CA VAL A 359 4.97 -18.74 -0.72
C VAL A 359 6.17 -19.43 -0.05
N THR A 360 6.22 -19.46 1.29
CA THR A 360 7.32 -20.04 2.08
C THR A 360 7.52 -21.54 1.81
N SER A 361 6.48 -22.26 1.42
CA SER A 361 6.53 -23.69 1.08
C SER A 361 7.08 -23.99 -0.32
N ILE A 362 7.23 -22.99 -1.20
CA ILE A 362 7.70 -23.18 -2.57
C ILE A 362 9.23 -23.13 -2.60
N ASP A 363 9.86 -24.28 -2.81
CA ASP A 363 11.32 -24.39 -2.92
C ASP A 363 11.82 -23.72 -4.21
N THR A 364 12.61 -22.65 -4.04
CA THR A 364 13.35 -21.95 -5.10
C THR A 364 14.86 -21.94 -4.86
N SER A 365 15.38 -22.91 -4.11
CA SER A 365 16.80 -22.98 -3.75
C SER A 365 17.73 -23.27 -4.93
N ILE A 366 17.21 -23.94 -5.96
CA ILE A 366 17.96 -24.36 -7.16
C ILE A 366 17.48 -23.62 -8.43
N GLN A 367 16.18 -23.32 -8.52
CA GLN A 367 15.53 -22.78 -9.72
C GLN A 367 14.41 -21.80 -9.31
N SER A 368 14.20 -20.75 -10.11
CA SER A 368 13.05 -19.83 -9.97
C SER A 368 11.74 -20.51 -10.40
N TYR A 369 10.64 -20.20 -9.72
CA TYR A 369 9.34 -20.83 -9.96
C TYR A 369 8.36 -19.82 -10.58
N THR A 370 7.91 -20.10 -11.81
CA THR A 370 6.95 -19.26 -12.53
C THR A 370 5.57 -19.93 -12.57
N ALA A 371 4.53 -19.23 -12.13
CA ALA A 371 3.16 -19.73 -12.09
C ALA A 371 2.15 -18.57 -12.16
N PRO A 372 0.86 -18.83 -12.44
CA PRO A 372 -0.17 -17.80 -12.38
C PRO A 372 -0.43 -17.36 -10.94
N LEU A 373 -0.40 -16.04 -10.72
CA LEU A 373 -1.10 -15.35 -9.64
C LEU A 373 -2.51 -15.05 -10.14
N TYR A 374 -3.50 -15.67 -9.50
CA TYR A 374 -4.91 -15.57 -9.86
C TYR A 374 -5.69 -14.81 -8.78
N SER A 375 -6.47 -13.83 -9.23
CA SER A 375 -7.41 -13.04 -8.45
C SER A 375 -8.85 -13.37 -8.86
N SER A 376 -9.74 -13.46 -7.87
CA SER A 376 -11.18 -13.49 -8.05
C SER A 376 -11.82 -12.48 -7.09
N LEU A 377 -12.37 -11.41 -7.65
CA LEU A 377 -13.21 -10.44 -6.96
C LEU A 377 -14.63 -11.01 -6.75
N ASN A 378 -15.28 -10.63 -5.65
CA ASN A 378 -16.66 -11.00 -5.30
C ASN A 378 -17.05 -12.48 -5.52
N PRO A 379 -16.21 -13.47 -5.15
CA PRO A 379 -16.45 -14.89 -5.48
C PRO A 379 -17.76 -15.43 -4.87
N ASP A 380 -18.15 -14.88 -3.72
CA ASP A 380 -19.32 -15.29 -2.95
C ASP A 380 -20.59 -14.46 -3.27
N GLY A 381 -20.49 -13.46 -4.16
CA GLY A 381 -21.62 -12.62 -4.58
C GLY A 381 -22.19 -11.69 -3.50
N PHE A 382 -21.38 -11.26 -2.53
CA PHE A 382 -21.78 -10.35 -1.45
C PHE A 382 -21.81 -8.88 -1.86
N LEU A 383 -20.96 -8.48 -2.80
CA LEU A 383 -21.02 -7.17 -3.44
C LEU A 383 -22.13 -7.21 -4.49
N CYS A 384 -23.03 -6.22 -4.48
CA CYS A 384 -24.14 -6.21 -5.43
C CYS A 384 -23.70 -5.67 -6.78
N GLU A 385 -23.77 -6.52 -7.81
CA GLU A 385 -23.39 -6.21 -9.19
C GLU A 385 -24.63 -6.24 -10.08
N GLY A 386 -25.33 -5.11 -10.10
CA GLY A 386 -26.64 -4.98 -10.72
C GLY A 386 -27.46 -3.95 -9.97
N THR A 387 -28.77 -4.19 -9.82
CA THR A 387 -29.66 -3.29 -9.08
C THR A 387 -29.69 -3.68 -7.60
N PRO A 388 -29.23 -2.83 -6.66
CA PRO A 388 -29.40 -3.09 -5.24
C PRO A 388 -30.88 -3.07 -4.87
N GLN A 389 -31.34 -4.02 -4.07
CA GLN A 389 -32.68 -4.04 -3.49
C GLN A 389 -32.62 -3.39 -2.09
N PRO A 390 -33.15 -2.17 -1.89
CA PRO A 390 -33.05 -1.47 -0.61
C PRO A 390 -33.71 -2.26 0.53
N ASP A 391 -33.13 -2.16 1.72
CA ASP A 391 -33.60 -2.77 2.97
C ASP A 391 -33.89 -4.30 2.89
N THR A 392 -33.34 -4.97 1.87
CA THR A 392 -33.55 -6.38 1.57
C THR A 392 -32.28 -7.17 1.87
N TRP A 393 -32.42 -8.27 2.60
CA TRP A 393 -31.31 -9.16 2.98
C TRP A 393 -31.61 -10.60 2.58
N VAL A 394 -30.61 -11.27 2.00
CA VAL A 394 -30.71 -12.62 1.47
C VAL A 394 -29.86 -13.55 2.33
N ARG A 395 -30.53 -14.50 2.99
CA ARG A 395 -29.89 -15.59 3.75
C ARG A 395 -28.88 -16.33 2.87
N THR A 396 -27.65 -16.48 3.36
CA THR A 396 -26.62 -17.26 2.66
C THR A 396 -26.40 -18.63 3.32
N GLU A 397 -25.61 -19.48 2.65
CA GLU A 397 -25.09 -20.72 3.21
C GLU A 397 -23.86 -20.52 4.12
N PHE A 398 -23.27 -19.31 4.11
CA PHE A 398 -22.16 -18.96 4.97
C PHE A 398 -22.63 -18.76 6.41
N ASN A 399 -21.73 -19.08 7.34
CA ASN A 399 -21.86 -18.77 8.75
C ASN A 399 -20.56 -18.14 9.25
N THR A 400 -20.61 -17.39 10.35
CA THR A 400 -19.45 -16.76 10.98
C THR A 400 -18.36 -17.78 11.31
N THR A 401 -17.17 -17.56 10.78
CA THR A 401 -15.99 -18.44 10.90
C THR A 401 -15.03 -17.98 11.99
N CYS A 402 -15.58 -17.51 13.12
CA CYS A 402 -14.77 -16.94 14.19
C CYS A 402 -13.91 -17.98 14.91
N CYS A 403 -12.70 -17.54 15.27
CA CYS A 403 -11.55 -18.41 15.58
C CYS A 403 -11.84 -19.47 16.67
N SER A 404 -11.28 -20.67 16.48
CA SER A 404 -11.40 -21.80 17.41
C SER A 404 -10.60 -21.67 18.72
N SER A 405 -9.92 -20.54 18.91
CA SER A 405 -9.07 -20.23 20.07
C SER A 405 -9.79 -19.38 21.13
N GLN A 406 -9.55 -19.68 22.41
CA GLN A 406 -10.01 -18.83 23.52
C GLN A 406 -9.42 -17.42 23.40
N GLY A 407 -10.28 -16.39 23.40
CA GLY A 407 -9.88 -14.98 23.43
C GLY A 407 -10.20 -14.15 22.18
N CYS A 408 -10.67 -14.78 21.09
CA CYS A 408 -11.02 -14.06 19.85
C CYS A 408 -12.41 -13.40 19.86
N CYS A 409 -13.14 -13.52 20.96
CA CYS A 409 -14.35 -12.76 21.23
C CYS A 409 -13.98 -11.42 21.88
N GLY A 410 -14.44 -10.30 21.31
CA GLY A 410 -14.45 -9.02 22.01
C GLY A 410 -15.41 -9.02 23.20
N ASN A 411 -15.36 -7.95 24.00
CA ASN A 411 -15.97 -7.90 25.34
C ASN A 411 -17.44 -7.43 25.36
N SER A 412 -18.07 -7.21 24.19
CA SER A 412 -19.50 -6.84 24.04
C SER A 412 -20.24 -7.88 23.20
N ASN A 413 -21.57 -7.92 23.26
CA ASN A 413 -22.36 -8.88 22.47
C ASN A 413 -22.15 -8.74 20.95
N GLU A 414 -21.83 -7.54 20.42
CA GLU A 414 -21.56 -7.32 19.00
C GLU A 414 -20.12 -7.68 18.59
N THR A 415 -19.19 -7.79 19.55
CA THR A 415 -17.77 -8.11 19.30
C THR A 415 -17.41 -9.53 19.75
N GLN A 416 -18.24 -10.13 20.61
CA GLN A 416 -18.23 -11.52 21.01
C GLN A 416 -18.75 -12.39 19.87
N CYS A 417 -17.92 -12.62 18.86
CA CYS A 417 -18.32 -13.42 17.72
C CYS A 417 -18.55 -14.90 18.10
N CYS A 418 -19.82 -15.28 18.20
CA CYS A 418 -20.24 -16.67 18.18
C CYS A 418 -20.02 -17.22 16.77
N GLY A 419 -19.14 -18.20 16.62
CA GLY A 419 -18.99 -18.95 15.37
C GLY A 419 -20.24 -19.80 15.08
N GLY A 420 -20.62 -19.90 13.81
CA GLY A 420 -21.80 -20.65 13.36
C GLY A 420 -23.09 -19.83 13.19
N GLU A 421 -23.02 -18.50 13.33
CA GLU A 421 -24.14 -17.59 13.12
C GLU A 421 -24.33 -17.26 11.62
N PRO A 422 -25.55 -17.07 11.11
CA PRO A 422 -26.02 -15.67 11.05
C PRO A 422 -25.75 -14.87 9.77
N VAL A 423 -24.91 -15.30 8.82
CA VAL A 423 -24.52 -14.44 7.67
C VAL A 423 -25.58 -14.29 6.55
N ASP A 424 -25.98 -13.04 6.26
CA ASP A 424 -26.88 -12.64 5.15
C ASP A 424 -26.22 -11.60 4.26
N ARG A 425 -26.45 -11.63 2.94
CA ARG A 425 -25.94 -10.62 1.98
C ARG A 425 -27.02 -9.59 1.59
N VAL A 426 -26.61 -8.44 1.06
CA VAL A 426 -27.55 -7.43 0.53
C VAL A 426 -28.32 -8.01 -0.67
N GLY A 427 -29.63 -7.75 -0.74
CA GLY A 427 -30.47 -8.12 -1.87
C GLY A 427 -30.02 -7.43 -3.16
N CYS A 428 -29.90 -8.19 -4.25
CA CYS A 428 -29.35 -7.71 -5.50
C CYS A 428 -30.02 -8.40 -6.70
N GLU A 429 -30.45 -7.63 -7.68
CA GLU A 429 -30.84 -8.12 -9.00
C GLU A 429 -29.58 -8.09 -9.89
N THR A 430 -28.81 -9.18 -9.80
CA THR A 430 -27.57 -9.37 -10.56
C THR A 430 -27.86 -9.58 -12.05
N TRP A 431 -27.05 -8.97 -12.92
CA TRP A 431 -27.18 -9.08 -14.38
C TRP A 431 -26.36 -10.27 -14.94
N GLU A 432 -26.71 -10.76 -16.13
CA GLU A 432 -26.05 -11.92 -16.76
C GLU A 432 -24.64 -11.56 -17.24
N GLY A 433 -23.63 -12.21 -16.67
CA GLY A 433 -22.21 -11.95 -16.96
C GLY A 433 -21.48 -11.12 -15.90
N ALA A 434 -22.15 -10.72 -14.81
CA ALA A 434 -21.58 -9.88 -13.75
C ALA A 434 -20.37 -10.44 -12.99
N GLN A 435 -19.90 -11.66 -13.29
CA GLN A 435 -18.69 -12.24 -12.71
C GLN A 435 -17.61 -12.54 -13.76
N GLU A 436 -17.82 -12.19 -15.03
CA GLU A 436 -16.89 -12.51 -16.13
C GLU A 436 -15.62 -11.64 -16.12
N ASP A 437 -15.70 -10.38 -15.67
CA ASP A 437 -14.60 -9.43 -15.51
C ASP A 437 -14.10 -9.31 -14.05
N ASN A 438 -14.65 -10.11 -13.14
CA ASN A 438 -14.21 -10.24 -11.75
C ASN A 438 -13.03 -11.20 -11.54
N VAL A 439 -12.36 -11.62 -12.62
CA VAL A 439 -11.20 -12.51 -12.55
C VAL A 439 -10.01 -11.90 -13.27
N SER A 440 -8.81 -12.09 -12.71
CA SER A 440 -7.56 -11.70 -13.37
C SER A 440 -6.45 -12.69 -13.09
N GLU A 441 -5.56 -12.85 -14.05
CA GLU A 441 -4.40 -13.72 -13.94
C GLU A 441 -3.15 -13.01 -14.47
N VAL A 442 -2.04 -13.13 -13.73
CA VAL A 442 -0.72 -12.67 -14.18
C VAL A 442 0.32 -13.74 -13.87
N MET A 443 1.17 -14.05 -14.85
CA MET A 443 2.28 -14.98 -14.65
C MET A 443 3.40 -14.31 -13.84
N VAL A 444 3.62 -14.80 -12.62
CA VAL A 444 4.63 -14.27 -11.68
C VAL A 444 5.77 -15.27 -11.53
N THR A 445 7.00 -14.77 -11.52
CA THR A 445 8.21 -15.58 -11.26
C THR A 445 8.73 -15.29 -9.86
N LEU A 446 8.63 -16.27 -8.96
CA LEU A 446 9.36 -16.23 -7.70
C LEU A 446 10.87 -16.37 -8.00
N PRO A 447 11.73 -15.45 -7.54
CA PRO A 447 13.18 -15.51 -7.76
C PRO A 447 13.82 -16.64 -6.94
N LEU A 448 15.15 -16.75 -6.90
CA LEU A 448 15.79 -17.78 -6.08
C LEU A 448 15.62 -17.52 -4.58
N SER A 449 15.82 -18.55 -3.75
CA SER A 449 15.81 -18.37 -2.30
C SER A 449 16.97 -17.45 -1.86
N GLY A 450 16.64 -16.41 -1.09
CA GLY A 450 17.54 -15.31 -0.76
C GLY A 450 17.45 -14.10 -1.70
N GLU A 451 16.68 -14.19 -2.78
CA GLU A 451 16.32 -13.09 -3.66
C GLU A 451 14.85 -12.68 -3.44
N GLY A 452 14.52 -11.45 -3.85
CA GLY A 452 13.22 -10.78 -3.70
C GLY A 452 13.30 -9.35 -4.22
N GLN A 453 12.42 -8.47 -3.75
CA GLN A 453 12.29 -7.05 -4.13
C GLN A 453 13.64 -6.34 -4.36
N VAL A 454 14.57 -6.44 -3.41
CA VAL A 454 15.88 -5.74 -3.43
C VAL A 454 16.78 -6.19 -4.60
N THR A 455 16.55 -7.39 -5.12
CA THR A 455 17.24 -7.98 -6.27
C THR A 455 16.46 -7.92 -7.58
N GLU A 456 15.18 -7.51 -7.53
CA GLU A 456 14.37 -7.26 -8.73
C GLU A 456 14.85 -5.99 -9.45
N LYS A 457 14.47 -5.83 -10.72
CA LYS A 457 14.79 -4.62 -11.48
C LYS A 457 14.12 -3.41 -10.80
N CYS A 458 14.82 -2.28 -10.72
CA CYS A 458 14.21 -1.03 -10.23
C CYS A 458 13.03 -0.58 -11.08
N TRP A 459 11.99 -0.13 -10.40
CA TRP A 459 10.79 0.46 -10.99
C TRP A 459 10.94 1.98 -10.98
N ASN A 460 10.16 2.68 -11.81
CA ASN A 460 10.19 4.15 -11.82
C ASN A 460 9.75 4.75 -10.47
N SER A 461 8.88 4.05 -9.73
CA SER A 461 8.37 4.46 -8.41
C SER A 461 9.36 4.23 -7.27
N THR A 462 10.21 3.20 -7.35
CA THR A 462 11.22 2.91 -6.31
C THR A 462 12.55 3.64 -6.52
N GLY A 463 12.79 4.15 -7.73
CA GLY A 463 14.00 4.90 -8.09
C GLY A 463 15.22 4.01 -8.29
N SER A 464 15.93 4.21 -9.40
CA SER A 464 17.08 3.36 -9.79
C SER A 464 18.45 3.91 -9.33
N TRP A 465 18.46 4.94 -8.49
CA TRP A 465 19.62 5.78 -8.21
C TRP A 465 19.98 5.80 -6.72
N GLY A 466 21.28 5.82 -6.42
CA GLY A 466 21.79 5.98 -5.07
C GLY A 466 21.84 4.69 -4.24
N GLU A 467 22.39 4.81 -3.05
CA GLU A 467 22.69 3.71 -2.14
C GLU A 467 21.48 3.25 -1.30
N LYS A 468 20.44 4.09 -1.20
CA LYS A 468 19.24 3.83 -0.39
C LYS A 468 18.12 3.09 -1.13
N ARG A 469 18.28 2.81 -2.43
CA ARG A 469 17.25 2.14 -3.24
C ARG A 469 17.01 0.71 -2.79
N ASP A 470 15.79 0.22 -2.99
CA ASP A 470 15.35 -1.13 -2.58
C ASP A 470 15.11 -2.05 -3.77
N CYS A 471 16.03 -2.00 -4.73
CA CYS A 471 15.98 -2.71 -6.00
C CYS A 471 17.35 -2.72 -6.69
N GLY A 472 17.53 -3.56 -7.70
CA GLY A 472 18.70 -3.54 -8.58
C GLY A 472 20.02 -3.84 -7.86
N LEU A 473 19.99 -4.55 -6.73
CA LEU A 473 21.15 -5.23 -6.16
C LEU A 473 21.17 -6.69 -6.63
N LYS A 474 22.21 -7.43 -6.25
CA LYS A 474 22.36 -8.87 -6.48
C LYS A 474 22.82 -9.55 -5.20
N LEU A 475 22.31 -10.74 -4.93
CA LEU A 475 22.80 -11.57 -3.84
C LEU A 475 24.24 -12.02 -4.14
N HIS A 476 25.17 -11.73 -3.24
CA HIS A 476 26.59 -12.03 -3.48
C HIS A 476 26.85 -13.56 -3.49
N PRO A 477 27.53 -14.13 -4.51
CA PRO A 477 27.69 -15.58 -4.64
C PRO A 477 28.35 -16.27 -3.44
N LYS A 478 29.32 -15.61 -2.79
CA LYS A 478 29.97 -16.10 -1.55
C LYS A 478 29.34 -15.53 -0.27
N GLY A 479 28.32 -14.69 -0.40
CA GLY A 479 27.65 -13.97 0.69
C GLY A 479 26.21 -14.40 0.93
N LYS A 480 25.79 -15.56 0.42
CA LYS A 480 24.39 -16.01 0.50
C LYS A 480 23.90 -16.33 1.92
N TYR A 481 24.80 -16.84 2.77
CA TYR A 481 24.45 -17.39 4.08
C TYR A 481 25.69 -17.45 5.00
N LEU A 482 26.13 -16.28 5.48
CA LEU A 482 27.32 -16.11 6.31
C LEU A 482 27.02 -16.27 7.81
N THR A 483 28.07 -16.33 8.63
CA THR A 483 27.98 -16.56 10.08
C THR A 483 28.82 -15.54 10.85
N CYS A 484 28.30 -15.07 11.98
CA CYS A 484 29.05 -14.42 13.06
C CYS A 484 28.84 -15.21 14.37
N ASN A 485 29.90 -15.37 15.18
CA ASN A 485 29.91 -16.35 16.26
C ASN A 485 29.12 -15.92 17.50
N LYS A 486 28.80 -14.63 17.63
CA LYS A 486 28.12 -14.05 18.79
C LYS A 486 27.02 -13.08 18.34
N PRO A 487 25.74 -13.50 18.41
CA PRO A 487 24.59 -12.62 18.21
C PRO A 487 24.69 -11.33 19.03
N SER A 488 24.12 -10.24 18.49
CA SER A 488 24.10 -8.90 19.08
C SER A 488 25.47 -8.23 19.33
N GLN A 489 26.57 -8.79 18.81
CA GLN A 489 27.90 -8.15 18.88
C GLN A 489 28.28 -7.45 17.58
N GLN A 490 29.18 -6.46 17.66
CA GLN A 490 29.69 -5.75 16.50
C GLN A 490 30.58 -6.66 15.65
N VAL A 491 30.32 -6.70 14.34
CA VAL A 491 31.02 -7.51 13.34
C VAL A 491 31.48 -6.60 12.21
N ALA A 492 32.54 -7.00 11.50
CA ALA A 492 33.02 -6.29 10.33
C ALA A 492 33.36 -7.24 9.17
N LEU A 493 32.86 -6.95 7.96
CA LEU A 493 33.53 -7.44 6.75
C LEU A 493 34.83 -6.65 6.60
N LYS A 494 35.96 -7.34 6.62
CA LYS A 494 37.29 -6.70 6.63
C LYS A 494 37.82 -6.48 5.22
N ASN A 495 38.40 -5.31 4.98
CA ASN A 495 38.98 -4.89 3.69
C ASN A 495 38.03 -5.14 2.50
N VAL A 496 36.81 -4.59 2.56
CA VAL A 496 35.86 -4.70 1.45
C VAL A 496 36.32 -3.84 0.27
N ILE A 497 36.42 -4.47 -0.90
CA ILE A 497 36.89 -3.90 -2.15
C ILE A 497 35.91 -4.18 -3.29
N SER A 498 35.97 -3.38 -4.36
CA SER A 498 35.27 -3.64 -5.62
C SER A 498 36.21 -3.58 -6.82
N THR A 499 36.01 -4.44 -7.82
CA THR A 499 36.79 -4.42 -9.07
C THR A 499 36.42 -3.26 -10.01
N ASP A 500 35.32 -2.55 -9.75
CA ASP A 500 34.85 -1.40 -10.53
C ASP A 500 34.39 -0.27 -9.61
N PHE A 501 34.14 0.92 -10.15
CA PHE A 501 33.88 2.10 -9.35
C PHE A 501 32.43 2.21 -8.84
N TYR A 502 32.33 2.62 -7.58
CA TYR A 502 31.11 2.90 -6.81
C TYR A 502 30.07 1.78 -6.85
N GLN A 503 30.29 0.75 -6.03
CA GLN A 503 29.28 -0.28 -5.75
C GLN A 503 28.67 -0.09 -4.36
N VAL A 504 27.35 -0.19 -4.24
CA VAL A 504 26.65 -0.37 -2.97
C VAL A 504 26.91 -1.79 -2.47
N VAL A 505 27.17 -1.93 -1.18
CA VAL A 505 27.15 -3.19 -0.44
C VAL A 505 26.13 -3.05 0.67
N ARG A 506 25.14 -3.94 0.69
CA ARG A 506 24.11 -4.04 1.73
C ARG A 506 24.27 -5.36 2.47
N VAL A 507 24.21 -5.30 3.79
CA VAL A 507 24.23 -6.47 4.68
C VAL A 507 22.84 -6.63 5.27
N CYS A 508 22.26 -7.80 5.12
CA CYS A 508 20.93 -8.16 5.65
C CYS A 508 21.03 -9.36 6.58
N GLU A 509 20.00 -9.61 7.37
CA GLU A 509 19.85 -10.87 8.10
C GLU A 509 19.72 -12.07 7.12
N ALA A 510 19.95 -13.28 7.62
CA ALA A 510 19.68 -14.52 6.91
C ALA A 510 18.98 -15.51 7.84
N SER A 511 18.00 -16.25 7.35
CA SER A 511 17.16 -17.14 8.15
C SER A 511 17.73 -18.55 8.26
N ILE A 512 17.76 -19.10 9.47
CA ILE A 512 18.11 -20.49 9.78
C ILE A 512 17.03 -21.45 9.28
N ALA A 513 15.76 -21.08 9.40
CA ALA A 513 14.64 -21.88 8.89
C ALA A 513 14.68 -21.99 7.35
N LEU A 514 14.81 -20.86 6.66
CA LEU A 514 14.79 -20.78 5.19
C LEU A 514 16.15 -21.10 4.54
N ARG A 515 17.23 -21.17 5.33
CA ARG A 515 18.62 -21.42 4.89
C ARG A 515 19.11 -20.46 3.80
N SER A 516 18.62 -19.23 3.83
CA SER A 516 18.88 -18.22 2.80
C SER A 516 19.01 -16.82 3.41
N GLY A 517 19.62 -15.90 2.64
CA GLY A 517 19.52 -14.48 2.92
C GLY A 517 18.07 -13.99 2.98
N LEU A 518 17.87 -12.83 3.59
CA LEU A 518 16.60 -12.14 3.62
C LEU A 518 16.81 -10.82 2.87
N ALA A 519 16.21 -10.68 1.69
CA ALA A 519 16.45 -9.54 0.80
C ALA A 519 15.83 -8.26 1.40
N CYS A 520 16.58 -7.58 2.26
CA CYS A 520 16.08 -6.52 3.14
C CYS A 520 16.13 -5.11 2.53
N ILE A 521 15.05 -4.35 2.73
CA ILE A 521 14.99 -2.93 2.38
C ILE A 521 16.00 -2.12 3.20
N TRP A 522 16.28 -0.89 2.79
CA TRP A 522 17.33 -0.06 3.38
C TRP A 522 17.10 0.17 4.89
N ASN A 523 15.85 0.41 5.29
CA ASN A 523 15.45 0.59 6.70
C ASN A 523 15.77 -0.64 7.58
N ASP A 524 15.70 -1.84 7.01
CA ASP A 524 15.92 -3.12 7.71
C ASP A 524 17.37 -3.63 7.57
N SER A 525 18.25 -2.87 6.91
CA SER A 525 19.61 -3.30 6.62
C SER A 525 20.55 -3.15 7.82
N LEU A 526 21.35 -4.19 8.06
CA LEU A 526 22.36 -4.23 9.12
C LEU A 526 23.53 -3.28 8.82
N ALA A 527 23.82 -3.09 7.53
CA ALA A 527 24.70 -2.05 7.01
C ALA A 527 24.38 -1.77 5.53
N ASN A 528 24.58 -0.54 5.09
CA ASN A 528 24.47 -0.14 3.69
C ASN A 528 25.55 0.90 3.36
N VAL A 529 26.48 0.56 2.47
CA VAL A 529 27.75 1.30 2.29
C VAL A 529 28.18 1.36 0.83
N ILE A 530 28.82 2.47 0.43
CA ILE A 530 29.37 2.64 -0.92
C ILE A 530 30.85 2.25 -0.91
N ILE A 531 31.25 1.24 -1.66
CA ILE A 531 32.64 0.84 -1.88
C ILE A 531 33.15 1.57 -3.13
N SER A 532 34.17 2.43 -2.98
CA SER A 532 34.68 3.25 -4.07
C SER A 532 35.33 2.39 -5.15
N HIS A 533 36.36 1.61 -4.81
CA HIS A 533 37.18 0.80 -5.71
C HIS A 533 38.11 -0.11 -4.89
N LYS A 534 38.84 -1.03 -5.55
CA LYS A 534 39.82 -1.94 -4.93
C LYS A 534 41.02 -1.26 -4.26
N ASP A 535 41.35 -0.05 -4.71
CA ASP A 535 42.48 0.71 -4.18
C ASP A 535 42.09 1.51 -2.92
N GLU A 536 40.79 1.53 -2.57
CA GLU A 536 40.22 2.15 -1.36
C GLU A 536 39.49 1.10 -0.50
N PRO A 537 40.18 0.07 0.04
CA PRO A 537 39.57 -0.93 0.90
C PRO A 537 38.99 -0.31 2.18
N ARG A 538 37.79 -0.73 2.56
CA ARG A 538 37.13 -0.26 3.80
C ARG A 538 36.43 -1.38 4.55
N ASP A 539 36.42 -1.28 5.88
CA ASP A 539 35.70 -2.21 6.74
C ASP A 539 34.21 -1.86 6.80
N VAL A 540 33.35 -2.86 6.69
CA VAL A 540 31.89 -2.70 6.75
C VAL A 540 31.38 -3.26 8.06
N HIS A 541 31.09 -2.35 8.99
CA HIS A 541 30.68 -2.66 10.35
C HIS A 541 29.15 -2.75 10.48
N PHE A 542 28.67 -3.74 11.23
CA PHE A 542 27.25 -3.95 11.53
C PHE A 542 27.09 -4.72 12.85
N ILE A 543 25.86 -4.84 13.35
CA ILE A 543 25.55 -5.71 14.51
C ILE A 543 25.16 -7.09 13.99
N CYS A 544 25.81 -8.13 14.52
CA CYS A 544 25.48 -9.54 14.28
C CYS A 544 24.02 -9.80 14.65
N PRO A 545 23.18 -10.37 13.76
CA PRO A 545 21.75 -10.50 14.02
C PRO A 545 21.43 -11.21 15.34
N PRO A 546 20.49 -10.67 16.14
CA PRO A 546 20.12 -11.21 17.45
C PRO A 546 19.40 -12.55 17.29
N LYS A 547 19.29 -13.29 18.39
CA LYS A 547 18.31 -14.36 18.50
C LYS A 547 16.89 -13.76 18.48
N ARG A 548 16.00 -14.31 17.65
CA ARG A 548 14.57 -14.00 17.64
C ARG A 548 13.78 -15.07 18.40
N ASP A 549 13.91 -16.32 17.99
CA ASP A 549 13.17 -17.47 18.53
C ASP A 549 14.04 -18.71 18.77
N SER A 550 13.44 -19.89 18.95
CA SER A 550 14.14 -21.16 19.19
C SER A 550 14.85 -21.75 17.96
N ILE A 551 14.39 -21.41 16.76
CA ILE A 551 14.94 -21.77 15.44
C ILE A 551 15.90 -20.66 14.98
N GLU A 552 15.42 -19.41 14.98
CA GLU A 552 16.21 -18.23 14.61
C GLU A 552 17.08 -17.76 15.77
N THR A 553 18.10 -18.58 16.05
CA THR A 553 19.08 -18.37 17.12
C THR A 553 20.07 -17.20 16.87
N GLY A 554 19.89 -16.46 15.77
CA GLY A 554 20.71 -15.33 15.37
C GLY A 554 22.03 -15.75 14.71
N GLY A 555 22.92 -14.77 14.51
CA GLY A 555 24.28 -15.04 14.01
C GLY A 555 24.39 -15.28 12.50
N ARG A 556 23.32 -15.06 11.72
CA ARG A 556 23.25 -15.35 10.29
C ARG A 556 22.95 -14.09 9.49
N PHE A 557 23.71 -13.88 8.41
CA PHE A 557 23.57 -12.69 7.58
C PHE A 557 23.91 -12.97 6.11
N ALA A 558 23.43 -12.12 5.21
CA ALA A 558 23.70 -12.18 3.78
C ALA A 558 24.22 -10.83 3.26
N VAL A 559 24.92 -10.86 2.13
CA VAL A 559 25.51 -9.69 1.48
C VAL A 559 24.91 -9.53 0.09
N TYR A 560 24.39 -8.33 -0.19
CA TYR A 560 23.87 -7.89 -1.48
C TYR A 560 24.76 -6.78 -2.01
N PHE A 561 24.89 -6.66 -3.33
CA PHE A 561 25.72 -5.63 -3.95
C PHE A 561 25.20 -5.22 -5.33
N GLY A 562 25.56 -4.02 -5.77
CA GLY A 562 25.22 -3.51 -7.10
C GLY A 562 25.85 -2.14 -7.33
N PRO A 563 25.85 -1.59 -8.55
CA PRO A 563 26.40 -0.28 -8.80
C PRO A 563 25.65 0.83 -8.05
N LEU A 564 26.27 1.97 -7.76
CA LEU A 564 25.63 3.10 -7.07
C LEU A 564 24.49 3.71 -7.89
N PHE A 565 24.64 3.71 -9.22
CA PHE A 565 23.62 4.09 -10.19
C PHE A 565 23.49 2.95 -11.20
N THR A 566 22.28 2.60 -11.64
CA THR A 566 22.02 1.43 -12.51
C THR A 566 22.72 1.46 -13.88
N GLU A 567 23.28 2.60 -14.25
CA GLU A 567 23.96 2.90 -15.52
C GLU A 567 25.48 2.67 -15.41
N LEU A 568 26.02 2.58 -14.19
CA LEU A 568 27.40 2.18 -13.96
C LEU A 568 27.55 0.66 -14.11
N SER A 569 28.76 0.23 -14.47
CA SER A 569 29.12 -1.17 -14.54
C SER A 569 29.07 -1.84 -13.17
N LEU A 570 28.67 -3.12 -13.17
CA LEU A 570 28.67 -3.97 -11.98
C LEU A 570 30.08 -4.51 -11.74
N GLY A 571 30.74 -4.04 -10.69
CA GLY A 571 32.02 -4.56 -10.22
C GLY A 571 31.83 -5.70 -9.20
N ASP A 572 32.69 -6.71 -9.27
CA ASP A 572 32.74 -7.77 -8.26
C ASP A 572 33.17 -7.18 -6.91
N VAL A 573 32.40 -7.47 -5.86
CA VAL A 573 32.76 -7.13 -4.48
C VAL A 573 33.48 -8.29 -3.82
N SER A 574 34.46 -8.02 -2.97
CA SER A 574 35.06 -9.05 -2.12
C SER A 574 35.58 -8.46 -0.80
N TRP A 575 35.83 -9.34 0.18
CA TRP A 575 36.35 -8.98 1.51
C TRP A 575 37.37 -10.03 1.96
N SER A 576 38.32 -9.64 2.81
CA SER A 576 39.41 -10.53 3.24
C SER A 576 38.99 -11.54 4.32
N SER A 577 38.11 -11.13 5.22
CA SER A 577 37.68 -11.93 6.37
C SER A 577 36.43 -11.33 7.04
N ILE A 578 35.84 -12.06 7.99
CA ILE A 578 34.80 -11.57 8.89
C ILE A 578 35.47 -11.38 10.26
N GLY A 579 35.69 -10.12 10.65
CA GLY A 579 36.14 -9.74 11.99
C GLY A 579 34.96 -9.73 12.97
N GLN A 580 35.21 -10.12 14.22
CA GLN A 580 34.21 -10.32 15.28
C GLN A 580 34.75 -9.90 16.65
#